data_AF-W5PW91-F1
#
_entry.id   AF-W5PW91-F1
#
_cell.length_a   1.000
_cell.length_b   1.000
_cell.length_c   1.000
_cell.angle_alpha   90.00
_cell.angle_beta   90.00
_cell.angle_gamma   90.00
#
_symmetry.space_group_name_H-M   'P 1'
#
loop_
_entity.id
_entity.type
_entity.pdbx_description
1 polymer ?
#
loop_
_entity_poly.entity_id
_entity_poly.type
_entity_poly.pdbx_seq_one_letter_code
_entity_poly.pdbx_strand_id
1 'polypeptide(L)'
;MVRPGGTLRPRPCRPEAAPAPRSRWAGGESDLAAPRPCADGPCCSHPSAAPGVQQTLDEMDFERGIWSAALNGDLGRVKYLIQKAADPSQPDSAGYTALPSPSRNGHYAVCQFLLESGAKCDAQTHGGATALHRASYCGHTDIARLLLSHGSNPRLVDADGMTSLHKAAEKGHMDICSLLLQHSPALKAMRDRKARLPCDLLPGNSDLRDLLAS
;
A
#
# COMPACT_ATOMS: atom_id res chain seq x y z
N MET A 1 -26.41 -59.62 -42.56
CA MET A 1 -27.28 -58.42 -42.53
C MET A 1 -26.53 -57.29 -41.85
N VAL A 2 -26.47 -56.12 -42.52
CA VAL A 2 -26.19 -54.75 -42.07
C VAL A 2 -24.88 -54.47 -41.30
N ARG A 3 -24.00 -53.63 -41.88
CA ARG A 3 -23.50 -52.39 -41.24
C ARG A 3 -23.20 -51.31 -42.29
N PRO A 4 -23.71 -50.07 -42.14
CA PRO A 4 -23.42 -48.93 -43.00
C PRO A 4 -22.41 -47.95 -42.38
N GLY A 5 -21.85 -47.08 -43.23
CA GLY A 5 -21.71 -45.63 -42.98
C GLY A 5 -20.53 -45.17 -42.10
N GLY A 6 -19.63 -44.37 -42.68
CA GLY A 6 -18.42 -43.86 -42.03
C GLY A 6 -18.59 -42.59 -41.19
N THR A 7 -17.52 -42.17 -40.54
CA THR A 7 -17.22 -40.77 -40.15
C THR A 7 -15.73 -40.67 -39.76
N LEU A 8 -14.94 -39.98 -40.59
CA LEU A 8 -13.53 -39.65 -40.35
C LEU A 8 -13.44 -38.30 -39.60
N ARG A 9 -12.72 -38.26 -38.48
CA ARG A 9 -12.44 -37.03 -37.71
C ARG A 9 -11.23 -36.28 -38.28
N PRO A 10 -11.26 -34.94 -38.38
CA PRO A 10 -10.09 -34.14 -38.80
C PRO A 10 -9.10 -33.91 -37.63
N ARG A 11 -7.82 -33.76 -38.00
CA ARG A 11 -6.68 -33.50 -37.09
C ARG A 11 -6.58 -32.00 -36.72
N PRO A 12 -6.05 -31.64 -35.53
CA PRO A 12 -5.90 -30.25 -35.09
C PRO A 12 -4.63 -29.60 -35.65
N CYS A 13 -4.75 -28.33 -36.06
CA CYS A 13 -3.62 -27.46 -36.43
C CYS A 13 -3.11 -26.68 -35.20
N ARG A 14 -1.80 -26.68 -34.99
CA ARG A 14 -1.07 -25.86 -34.01
C ARG A 14 -0.86 -24.43 -34.56
N PRO A 15 -0.99 -23.36 -33.76
CA PRO A 15 -0.55 -22.03 -34.17
C PRO A 15 0.93 -21.78 -33.83
N GLU A 16 1.67 -21.27 -34.81
CA GLU A 16 3.08 -20.83 -34.72
C GLU A 16 3.15 -19.32 -34.47
N ALA A 17 4.18 -18.89 -33.72
CA ALA A 17 4.32 -17.60 -33.06
C ALA A 17 4.72 -16.43 -33.99
N ALA A 18 4.26 -15.22 -33.65
CA ALA A 18 4.68 -13.96 -34.27
C ALA A 18 5.85 -13.30 -33.51
N PRO A 19 6.88 -12.75 -34.18
CA PRO A 19 7.96 -12.00 -33.53
C PRO A 19 7.64 -10.51 -33.33
N ALA A 20 8.19 -9.93 -32.26
CA ALA A 20 8.05 -8.54 -31.85
C ALA A 20 8.85 -7.54 -32.72
N PRO A 21 8.43 -6.26 -32.84
CA PRO A 21 9.24 -5.23 -33.48
C PRO A 21 10.27 -4.61 -32.52
N ARG A 22 11.52 -4.56 -33.00
CA ARG A 22 12.67 -3.89 -32.38
C ARG A 22 12.67 -2.40 -32.71
N SER A 23 13.08 -1.61 -31.74
CA SER A 23 13.39 -0.17 -31.81
C SER A 23 14.65 0.13 -32.66
N ARG A 24 14.64 1.25 -33.39
CA ARG A 24 15.86 1.99 -33.77
C ARG A 24 15.54 3.43 -34.22
N TRP A 25 16.13 4.40 -33.54
CA TRP A 25 16.28 5.81 -33.95
C TRP A 25 17.55 6.00 -34.79
N ALA A 26 17.51 6.94 -35.76
CA ALA A 26 18.57 7.76 -36.37
C ALA A 26 17.98 8.31 -37.70
N GLY A 27 18.06 9.57 -38.15
CA GLY A 27 18.85 10.77 -37.82
C GLY A 27 19.21 11.48 -39.15
N GLY A 28 19.04 12.80 -39.25
CA GLY A 28 19.55 13.71 -40.33
C GLY A 28 18.70 13.79 -41.61
N GLU A 29 18.56 14.87 -42.39
CA GLU A 29 19.14 16.23 -42.54
C GLU A 29 18.18 17.00 -43.51
N SER A 30 17.74 18.22 -43.20
CA SER A 30 18.19 19.53 -43.72
C SER A 30 17.74 19.95 -45.15
N ASP A 31 17.04 21.10 -45.17
CA ASP A 31 16.96 22.15 -46.22
C ASP A 31 16.15 21.94 -47.53
N LEU A 32 15.04 22.70 -47.70
CA LEU A 32 15.03 24.01 -48.41
C LEU A 32 13.61 24.54 -48.73
N ALA A 33 13.52 25.88 -48.70
CA ALA A 33 12.59 26.78 -49.41
C ALA A 33 11.28 27.22 -48.71
N ALA A 34 11.28 28.46 -48.23
CA ALA A 34 10.10 29.32 -48.07
C ALA A 34 9.77 30.04 -49.40
N PRO A 35 8.53 30.55 -49.55
CA PRO A 35 8.38 32.02 -49.56
C PRO A 35 7.22 32.55 -48.71
N ARG A 36 7.26 33.88 -48.51
CA ARG A 36 6.56 34.77 -47.55
C ARG A 36 5.19 35.25 -48.13
N PRO A 37 4.50 36.27 -47.55
CA PRO A 37 3.98 36.51 -46.20
C PRO A 37 2.44 36.77 -46.20
N CYS A 38 1.90 37.09 -45.03
CA CYS A 38 0.48 37.29 -44.65
C CYS A 38 -0.30 38.39 -45.41
N ALA A 39 -1.63 38.21 -45.50
CA ALA A 39 -2.60 39.30 -45.70
C ALA A 39 -3.90 39.05 -44.88
N ASP A 40 -4.20 40.01 -44.01
CA ASP A 40 -5.52 40.53 -43.62
C ASP A 40 -6.51 39.72 -42.72
N GLY A 41 -6.38 39.93 -41.40
CA GLY A 41 -7.35 40.02 -40.27
C GLY A 41 -8.74 39.34 -40.26
N PRO A 42 -9.63 39.62 -39.27
CA PRO A 42 -9.45 39.87 -37.83
C PRO A 42 -9.78 38.64 -36.96
N CYS A 43 -9.17 38.57 -35.78
CA CYS A 43 -9.43 37.56 -34.74
C CYS A 43 -10.90 37.55 -34.30
N CYS A 44 -11.65 36.53 -34.74
CA CYS A 44 -12.98 36.22 -34.21
C CYS A 44 -13.01 34.76 -33.74
N SER A 45 -12.70 34.58 -32.46
CA SER A 45 -13.49 33.79 -31.50
C SER A 45 -14.12 32.49 -32.01
N HIS A 46 -13.30 31.47 -32.24
CA HIS A 46 -13.78 30.10 -32.12
C HIS A 46 -13.68 29.67 -30.65
N PRO A 47 -14.68 28.98 -30.08
CA PRO A 47 -14.66 28.54 -28.70
C PRO A 47 -13.52 27.53 -28.49
N SER A 48 -12.38 28.06 -28.05
CA SER A 48 -11.28 27.32 -27.47
C SER A 48 -11.74 26.81 -26.11
N ALA A 49 -12.34 25.64 -26.12
CA ALA A 49 -12.41 24.76 -24.97
C ALA A 49 -12.58 23.34 -25.50
N ALA A 50 -11.50 22.77 -26.03
CA ALA A 50 -11.39 21.32 -26.00
C ALA A 50 -11.31 20.92 -24.52
N PRO A 51 -12.28 20.21 -23.94
CA PRO A 51 -12.10 19.56 -22.65
C PRO A 51 -11.17 18.36 -22.90
N GLY A 52 -9.89 18.63 -23.10
CA GLY A 52 -8.97 17.66 -23.68
C GLY A 52 -7.60 17.55 -23.00
N VAL A 53 -7.27 18.44 -22.06
CA VAL A 53 -5.96 18.41 -21.37
C VAL A 53 -6.09 18.78 -19.89
N GLN A 54 -7.17 18.36 -19.23
CA GLN A 54 -7.26 18.42 -17.76
C GLN A 54 -7.86 17.14 -17.14
N GLN A 55 -8.13 16.12 -17.95
CA GLN A 55 -8.79 14.88 -17.46
C GLN A 55 -7.85 13.69 -17.28
N THR A 56 -6.53 13.82 -17.50
CA THR A 56 -5.64 12.64 -17.50
C THR A 56 -4.55 12.61 -16.42
N LEU A 57 -4.62 13.51 -15.42
CA LEU A 57 -3.81 13.38 -14.19
C LEU A 57 -4.67 13.16 -12.94
N ASP A 58 -5.88 13.73 -12.89
CA ASP A 58 -6.79 13.60 -11.74
C ASP A 58 -7.43 12.21 -11.58
N GLU A 59 -7.52 11.41 -12.64
CA GLU A 59 -8.13 10.06 -12.58
C GLU A 59 -7.15 8.98 -12.08
N MET A 60 -5.84 9.22 -12.13
CA MET A 60 -4.81 8.33 -11.58
C MET A 60 -4.49 8.62 -10.10
N ASP A 61 -4.99 9.74 -9.56
CA ASP A 61 -4.79 10.19 -8.18
C ASP A 61 -6.01 9.94 -7.27
N PHE A 62 -7.11 9.36 -7.77
CA PHE A 62 -8.30 9.15 -6.95
C PHE A 62 -8.10 8.04 -5.91
N GLU A 63 -7.77 6.82 -6.37
CA GLU A 63 -7.42 5.70 -5.49
C GLU A 63 -6.10 5.99 -4.75
N ARG A 64 -5.16 6.67 -5.42
CA ARG A 64 -3.89 7.11 -4.81
C ARG A 64 -4.03 8.18 -3.75
N GLY A 65 -5.10 8.95 -3.83
CA GLY A 65 -5.40 10.04 -2.91
C GLY A 65 -5.64 9.56 -1.48
N ILE A 66 -6.13 8.33 -1.28
CA ILE A 66 -6.45 7.84 0.07
C ILE A 66 -5.19 7.64 0.90
N TRP A 67 -4.09 7.14 0.29
CA TRP A 67 -2.82 6.94 0.99
C TRP A 67 -2.16 8.27 1.34
N SER A 68 -2.18 9.23 0.43
CA SER A 68 -1.66 10.58 0.68
C SER A 68 -2.47 11.30 1.76
N ALA A 69 -3.80 11.23 1.69
CA ALA A 69 -4.67 11.81 2.70
C ALA A 69 -4.45 11.14 4.08
N ALA A 70 -4.34 9.82 4.12
CA ALA A 70 -4.12 9.08 5.36
C ALA A 70 -2.72 9.35 5.95
N LEU A 71 -1.70 9.51 5.10
CA LEU A 71 -0.36 9.88 5.53
C LEU A 71 -0.32 11.28 6.15
N ASN A 72 -1.07 12.23 5.60
CA ASN A 72 -1.14 13.61 6.08
C ASN A 72 -2.16 13.82 7.22
N GLY A 73 -2.94 12.79 7.58
CA GLY A 73 -3.98 12.90 8.61
C GLY A 73 -5.25 13.64 8.16
N ASP A 74 -5.45 13.82 6.85
CA ASP A 74 -6.62 14.51 6.30
C ASP A 74 -7.85 13.62 6.31
N LEU A 75 -8.54 13.61 7.46
CA LEU A 75 -9.75 12.83 7.66
C LEU A 75 -10.88 13.22 6.69
N GLY A 76 -10.99 14.52 6.34
CA GLY A 76 -12.04 15.00 5.45
C GLY A 76 -11.88 14.39 4.06
N ARG A 77 -10.65 14.39 3.55
CA ARG A 77 -10.33 13.78 2.26
C ARG A 77 -10.45 12.26 2.28
N VAL A 78 -10.03 11.58 3.36
CA VAL A 78 -10.23 10.12 3.50
C VAL A 78 -11.73 9.77 3.47
N LYS A 79 -12.57 10.49 4.22
CA LYS A 79 -14.04 10.30 4.22
C LYS A 79 -14.64 10.46 2.84
N TYR A 80 -14.26 11.52 2.14
CA TYR A 80 -14.73 11.81 0.80
C TYR A 80 -14.37 10.71 -0.20
N LEU A 81 -13.14 10.20 -0.16
CA LEU A 81 -12.67 9.15 -1.06
C LEU A 81 -13.36 7.81 -0.82
N ILE A 82 -13.58 7.41 0.45
CA ILE A 82 -14.30 6.17 0.79
C ILE A 82 -15.77 6.25 0.33
N GLN A 83 -16.44 7.39 0.52
CA GLN A 83 -17.82 7.58 0.04
C GLN A 83 -17.96 7.43 -1.48
N LYS A 84 -16.90 7.73 -2.22
CA LYS A 84 -16.85 7.66 -3.68
C LYS A 84 -16.37 6.30 -4.20
N ALA A 85 -16.36 5.27 -3.35
CA ALA A 85 -16.02 3.88 -3.63
C ALA A 85 -14.51 3.54 -3.69
N ALA A 86 -13.65 4.30 -3.02
CA ALA A 86 -12.28 3.83 -2.78
C ALA A 86 -12.27 2.68 -1.75
N ASP A 87 -11.67 1.55 -2.10
CA ASP A 87 -11.46 0.43 -1.18
C ASP A 87 -10.27 0.73 -0.25
N PRO A 88 -10.49 0.90 1.08
CA PRO A 88 -9.42 1.25 2.02
C PRO A 88 -8.42 0.11 2.26
N SER A 89 -8.73 -1.11 1.80
CA SER A 89 -7.88 -2.29 1.96
C SER A 89 -6.96 -2.54 0.75
N GLN A 90 -7.15 -1.82 -0.36
CA GLN A 90 -6.26 -1.97 -1.49
C GLN A 90 -4.86 -1.44 -1.17
N PRO A 91 -3.80 -2.17 -1.60
CA PRO A 91 -2.43 -1.67 -1.55
C PRO A 91 -2.15 -0.74 -2.73
N ASP A 92 -1.32 0.29 -2.51
CA ASP A 92 -0.80 1.13 -3.57
C ASP A 92 0.21 0.37 -4.47
N SER A 93 0.72 1.03 -5.50
CA SER A 93 1.74 0.47 -6.39
C SER A 93 3.05 0.10 -5.69
N ALA A 94 3.29 0.61 -4.48
CA ALA A 94 4.43 0.30 -3.62
C ALA A 94 4.06 -0.73 -2.53
N GLY A 95 2.86 -1.30 -2.58
CA GLY A 95 2.38 -2.33 -1.66
C GLY A 95 1.94 -1.78 -0.29
N TYR A 96 1.70 -0.48 -0.15
CA TYR A 96 1.21 0.12 1.10
C TYR A 96 -0.31 0.16 1.13
N THR A 97 -0.92 -0.39 2.17
CA THR A 97 -2.35 -0.19 2.46
C THR A 97 -2.58 1.17 3.13
N ALA A 98 -3.81 1.69 3.11
CA ALA A 98 -4.13 3.00 3.71
C ALA A 98 -3.89 3.07 5.22
N LEU A 99 -3.96 1.94 5.93
CA LEU A 99 -3.98 1.88 7.41
C LEU A 99 -2.59 1.99 8.09
N PRO A 100 -1.52 1.33 7.60
CA PRO A 100 -0.20 1.44 8.23
C PRO A 100 0.41 2.86 8.24
N SER A 101 0.06 3.70 7.26
CA SER A 101 0.57 5.08 7.14
C SER A 101 0.14 6.02 8.28
N PRO A 102 -1.16 6.24 8.55
CA PRO A 102 -1.62 7.06 9.67
C PRO A 102 -1.17 6.51 11.02
N SER A 103 -1.01 5.18 11.13
CA SER A 103 -0.51 4.52 12.35
C SER A 103 0.96 4.84 12.64
N ARG A 104 1.77 5.18 11.63
CA ARG A 104 3.15 5.66 11.82
C ARG A 104 3.17 7.10 12.33
N ASN A 105 2.30 7.95 11.77
CA ASN A 105 2.30 9.40 12.06
C ASN A 105 1.45 9.78 13.29
N GLY A 106 0.72 8.83 13.88
CA GLY A 106 -0.08 9.10 15.07
C GLY A 106 -1.48 9.65 14.76
N HIS A 107 -1.97 9.51 13.52
CA HIS A 107 -3.28 10.04 13.12
C HIS A 107 -4.43 9.13 13.57
N TYR A 108 -4.71 9.14 14.88
CA TYR A 108 -5.73 8.29 15.52
C TYR A 108 -7.09 8.35 14.81
N ALA A 109 -7.61 9.56 14.54
CA ALA A 109 -8.93 9.73 13.94
C ALA A 109 -9.04 9.12 12.53
N VAL A 110 -7.94 9.13 11.77
CA VAL A 110 -7.88 8.47 10.45
C VAL A 110 -7.83 6.95 10.61
N CYS A 111 -7.00 6.43 11.53
CA CYS A 111 -6.94 5.00 11.81
C CYS A 111 -8.30 4.44 12.23
N GLN A 112 -8.99 5.15 13.14
CA GLN A 112 -10.33 4.78 13.60
C GLN A 112 -11.32 4.73 12.43
N PHE A 113 -11.39 5.80 11.62
CA PHE A 113 -12.32 5.87 10.52
C PHE A 113 -12.04 4.81 9.44
N LEU A 114 -10.77 4.50 9.15
CA LEU A 114 -10.41 3.43 8.22
C LEU A 114 -10.89 2.06 8.72
N LEU A 115 -10.72 1.76 10.01
CA LEU A 115 -11.21 0.51 10.61
C LEU A 115 -12.74 0.42 10.60
N GLU A 116 -13.43 1.50 10.95
CA GLU A 116 -14.89 1.60 10.88
C GLU A 116 -15.42 1.43 9.44
N SER A 117 -14.62 1.85 8.45
CA SER A 117 -14.91 1.69 7.02
C SER A 117 -14.57 0.30 6.47
N GLY A 118 -14.18 -0.66 7.32
CA GLY A 118 -13.91 -2.04 6.93
C GLY A 118 -12.47 -2.31 6.44
N ALA A 119 -11.54 -1.39 6.69
CA ALA A 119 -10.13 -1.64 6.39
C ALA A 119 -9.58 -2.82 7.21
N LYS A 120 -8.79 -3.67 6.57
CA LYS A 120 -8.17 -4.83 7.24
C LYS A 120 -7.08 -4.35 8.21
N CYS A 121 -7.26 -4.63 9.50
CA CYS A 121 -6.29 -4.33 10.55
C CYS A 121 -4.93 -5.05 10.35
N ASP A 122 -4.99 -6.26 9.80
CA ASP A 122 -3.83 -7.13 9.54
C ASP A 122 -3.24 -6.94 8.13
N ALA A 123 -3.62 -5.86 7.44
CA ALA A 123 -3.03 -5.54 6.14
C ALA A 123 -1.52 -5.33 6.28
N GLN A 124 -0.76 -6.09 5.50
CA GLN A 124 0.70 -6.04 5.47
C GLN A 124 1.18 -5.18 4.30
N THR A 125 2.17 -4.35 4.60
CA THR A 125 2.95 -3.66 3.54
C THR A 125 3.87 -4.64 2.82
N HIS A 126 4.51 -4.20 1.73
CA HIS A 126 5.52 -5.02 1.02
C HIS A 126 6.63 -5.55 1.95
N GLY A 127 6.98 -4.81 3.00
CA GLY A 127 7.92 -5.23 4.04
C GLY A 127 7.33 -6.10 5.14
N GLY A 128 6.13 -6.67 4.96
CA GLY A 128 5.43 -7.50 5.95
C GLY A 128 4.91 -6.73 7.18
N ALA A 129 5.23 -5.44 7.31
CA ALA A 129 4.83 -4.64 8.46
C ALA A 129 3.34 -4.31 8.41
N THR A 130 2.64 -4.54 9.51
CA THR A 130 1.23 -4.15 9.73
C THR A 130 1.14 -2.76 10.37
N ALA A 131 -0.09 -2.24 10.48
CA ALA A 131 -0.34 -1.02 11.23
C ALA A 131 0.13 -1.09 12.70
N LEU A 132 -0.05 -2.25 13.34
CA LEU A 132 0.39 -2.46 14.72
C LEU A 132 1.91 -2.42 14.86
N HIS A 133 2.67 -2.91 13.86
CA HIS A 133 4.13 -2.74 13.84
C HIS A 133 4.55 -1.27 13.79
N ARG A 134 3.85 -0.46 12.97
CA ARG A 134 4.15 0.97 12.84
C ARG A 134 3.80 1.75 14.10
N ALA A 135 2.62 1.51 14.68
CA ALA A 135 2.23 2.11 15.95
C ALA A 135 3.19 1.73 17.07
N SER A 136 3.61 0.46 17.14
CA SER A 136 4.55 -0.06 18.13
C SER A 136 5.95 0.53 17.99
N TYR A 137 6.44 0.73 16.76
CA TYR A 137 7.73 1.37 16.52
C TYR A 137 7.72 2.85 16.89
N CYS A 138 6.62 3.56 16.60
CA CYS A 138 6.52 4.99 16.81
C CYS A 138 6.09 5.39 18.23
N GLY A 139 5.61 4.46 19.06
CA GLY A 139 5.18 4.76 20.43
C GLY A 139 3.72 5.22 20.54
N HIS A 140 2.89 4.96 19.53
CA HIS A 140 1.49 5.40 19.52
C HIS A 140 0.57 4.42 20.25
N THR A 141 0.58 4.46 21.58
CA THR A 141 -0.16 3.53 22.45
C THR A 141 -1.68 3.54 22.21
N ASP A 142 -2.28 4.70 21.95
CA ASP A 142 -3.72 4.81 21.67
C ASP A 142 -4.12 4.10 20.37
N ILE A 143 -3.28 4.20 19.35
CA ILE A 143 -3.49 3.51 18.07
C ILE A 143 -3.29 2.01 18.25
N ALA A 144 -2.28 1.59 19.04
CA ALA A 144 -2.07 0.18 19.35
C ALA A 144 -3.28 -0.42 20.09
N ARG A 145 -3.86 0.28 21.08
CA ARG A 145 -5.11 -0.14 21.74
C ARG A 145 -6.24 -0.32 20.73
N LEU A 146 -6.47 0.70 19.90
CA LEU A 146 -7.53 0.71 18.90
C LEU A 146 -7.39 -0.47 17.91
N LEU A 147 -6.19 -0.73 17.42
CA LEU A 147 -5.93 -1.87 16.52
C LEU A 147 -6.21 -3.23 17.18
N LEU A 148 -5.83 -3.41 18.45
CA LEU A 148 -6.11 -4.65 19.17
C LEU A 148 -7.58 -4.81 19.52
N SER A 149 -8.29 -3.72 19.84
CA SER A 149 -9.75 -3.74 20.04
C SER A 149 -10.51 -4.14 18.77
N HIS A 150 -9.96 -3.81 17.59
CA HIS A 150 -10.48 -4.25 16.29
C HIS A 150 -9.94 -5.63 15.84
N GLY A 151 -9.31 -6.39 16.74
CA GLY A 151 -8.90 -7.77 16.49
C GLY A 151 -7.63 -7.93 15.67
N SER A 152 -6.75 -6.93 15.62
CA SER A 152 -5.45 -7.09 14.96
C SER A 152 -4.63 -8.19 15.62
N ASN A 153 -3.96 -9.01 14.81
CA ASN A 153 -3.13 -10.11 15.28
C ASN A 153 -1.70 -9.63 15.58
N PRO A 154 -1.30 -9.57 16.88
CA PRO A 154 0.03 -9.08 17.23
C PRO A 154 1.15 -10.08 16.96
N ARG A 155 0.82 -11.34 16.61
CA ARG A 155 1.78 -12.40 16.29
C ARG A 155 2.29 -12.35 14.86
N LEU A 156 1.70 -11.48 14.03
CA LEU A 156 2.20 -11.24 12.68
C LEU A 156 3.63 -10.74 12.74
N VAL A 157 4.43 -11.15 11.77
CA VAL A 157 5.84 -10.79 11.65
C VAL A 157 6.07 -9.96 10.39
N ASP A 158 7.00 -9.01 10.48
CA ASP A 158 7.48 -8.26 9.33
C ASP A 158 8.56 -9.05 8.53
N ALA A 159 9.13 -8.42 7.50
CA ALA A 159 10.18 -9.01 6.67
C ALA A 159 11.47 -9.39 7.43
N ASP A 160 11.69 -8.79 8.60
CA ASP A 160 12.81 -9.11 9.50
C ASP A 160 12.44 -10.22 10.49
N GLY A 161 11.24 -10.80 10.38
CA GLY A 161 10.70 -11.77 11.33
C GLY A 161 10.34 -11.14 12.68
N MET A 162 10.32 -9.80 12.78
CA MET A 162 10.02 -9.10 14.03
C MET A 162 8.51 -8.98 14.20
N THR A 163 8.03 -9.21 15.42
CA THR A 163 6.65 -8.91 15.81
C THR A 163 6.49 -7.45 16.25
N SER A 164 5.26 -7.01 16.45
CA SER A 164 4.92 -5.72 17.08
C SER A 164 5.68 -5.49 18.40
N LEU A 165 5.79 -6.53 19.24
CA LEU A 165 6.52 -6.48 20.52
C LEU A 165 8.03 -6.26 20.32
N HIS A 166 8.65 -6.89 19.32
CA HIS A 166 10.06 -6.66 19.02
C HIS A 166 10.33 -5.20 18.65
N LYS A 167 9.44 -4.57 17.85
CA LYS A 167 9.57 -3.15 17.48
C LYS A 167 9.37 -2.20 18.67
N ALA A 168 8.41 -2.50 19.55
CA ALA A 168 8.20 -1.73 20.77
C ALA A 168 9.41 -1.85 21.72
N ALA A 169 9.95 -3.05 21.88
CA ALA A 169 11.12 -3.31 22.72
C ALA A 169 12.39 -2.64 22.17
N GLU A 170 12.65 -2.73 20.87
CA GLU A 170 13.78 -2.05 20.20
C GLU A 170 13.79 -0.54 20.47
N LYS A 171 12.61 0.07 20.67
CA LYS A 171 12.45 1.49 20.94
C LYS A 171 12.24 1.84 22.41
N GLY A 172 12.11 0.85 23.29
CA GLY A 172 11.90 1.04 24.72
C GLY A 172 10.49 1.54 25.10
N HIS A 173 9.47 1.29 24.26
CA HIS A 173 8.10 1.73 24.52
C HIS A 173 7.38 0.81 25.52
N MET A 174 7.63 1.01 26.82
CA MET A 174 7.13 0.17 27.91
C MET A 174 5.62 0.01 27.93
N ASP A 175 4.87 1.10 27.68
CA ASP A 175 3.40 1.08 27.71
C ASP A 175 2.84 0.15 26.64
N ILE A 176 3.43 0.18 25.43
CA ILE A 176 3.02 -0.69 24.33
C ILE A 176 3.43 -2.14 24.60
N CYS A 177 4.63 -2.37 25.12
CA CYS A 177 5.07 -3.71 25.51
C CYS A 177 4.12 -4.33 26.54
N SER A 178 3.77 -3.58 27.59
CA SER A 178 2.84 -4.03 28.62
C SER A 178 1.47 -4.35 28.04
N LEU A 179 0.94 -3.48 27.19
CA LEU A 179 -0.33 -3.66 26.51
C LEU A 179 -0.33 -4.90 25.60
N LEU A 180 0.72 -5.09 24.79
CA LEU A 180 0.84 -6.27 23.91
C LEU A 180 0.95 -7.57 24.69
N LEU A 181 1.67 -7.57 25.83
CA LEU A 181 1.80 -8.74 26.70
C LEU A 181 0.50 -9.07 27.44
N GLN A 182 -0.26 -8.06 27.86
CA GLN A 182 -1.59 -8.23 28.44
C GLN A 182 -2.55 -8.90 27.45
N HIS A 183 -2.50 -8.49 26.18
CA HIS A 183 -3.32 -9.10 25.12
C HIS A 183 -2.78 -10.44 24.63
N SER A 184 -1.46 -10.64 24.64
CA SER A 184 -0.81 -11.81 24.04
C SER A 184 0.55 -12.09 24.70
N PRO A 185 0.56 -12.80 25.85
CA PRO A 185 1.81 -13.10 26.57
C PRO A 185 2.75 -14.01 25.78
N ALA A 186 2.24 -14.78 24.80
CA ALA A 186 3.03 -15.64 23.93
C ALA A 186 4.09 -14.88 23.10
N LEU A 187 3.92 -13.57 22.91
CA LEU A 187 4.84 -12.75 22.13
C LEU A 187 6.25 -12.69 22.74
N LYS A 188 6.38 -12.84 24.08
CA LYS A 188 7.67 -12.78 24.78
C LYS A 188 8.64 -13.91 24.37
N ALA A 189 8.10 -15.04 23.92
CA ALA A 189 8.88 -16.21 23.53
C ALA A 189 9.13 -16.28 22.00
N MET A 190 8.51 -15.41 21.21
CA MET A 190 8.71 -15.39 19.76
C MET A 190 10.11 -14.85 19.44
N ARG A 191 10.78 -15.47 18.47
CA ARG A 191 12.12 -15.04 18.03
C ARG A 191 12.04 -14.35 16.67
N ASP A 192 12.86 -13.32 16.49
CA ASP A 192 13.06 -12.69 15.18
C ASP A 192 13.86 -13.59 14.22
N ARG A 193 14.07 -13.13 12.97
CA ARG A 193 14.87 -13.88 11.99
C ARG A 193 16.32 -14.11 12.43
N LYS A 194 16.85 -13.28 13.33
CA LYS A 194 18.18 -13.42 13.93
C LYS A 194 18.16 -14.26 15.21
N ALA A 195 17.06 -14.97 15.47
CA ALA A 195 16.82 -15.78 16.64
C ALA A 195 16.87 -15.01 17.98
N ARG A 196 16.69 -13.68 17.96
CA ARG A 196 16.68 -12.84 19.16
C ARG A 196 15.28 -12.78 19.75
N LEU A 197 15.20 -12.77 21.07
CA LEU A 197 13.96 -12.52 21.79
C LEU A 197 13.68 -11.01 21.86
N PRO A 198 12.44 -10.58 22.14
CA PRO A 198 12.14 -9.16 22.32
C PRO A 198 12.98 -8.52 23.43
N CYS A 199 13.29 -9.25 24.50
CA CYS A 199 14.13 -8.77 25.60
C CYS A 199 15.60 -8.56 25.20
N ASP A 200 16.09 -9.24 24.17
CA ASP A 200 17.45 -9.07 23.64
C ASP A 200 17.59 -7.78 22.81
N LEU A 201 16.47 -7.17 22.39
CA LEU A 201 16.44 -5.92 21.62
C LEU A 201 16.40 -4.68 22.51
N LEU A 202 16.23 -4.84 23.81
CA LEU A 202 16.04 -3.71 24.71
C LEU A 202 17.32 -2.87 24.81
N PRO A 203 17.21 -1.53 24.75
CA PRO A 203 18.29 -0.68 25.23
C PRO A 203 18.55 -1.00 26.72
N GLY A 204 19.83 -1.06 27.09
CA GLY A 204 20.32 -1.72 28.32
C GLY A 204 19.59 -1.38 29.63
N ASN A 205 19.64 -2.31 30.59
CA ASN A 205 19.03 -2.27 31.94
C ASN A 205 17.74 -1.43 32.04
N SER A 206 16.75 -1.79 31.24
CA SER A 206 15.40 -1.24 31.33
C SER A 206 14.53 -2.14 32.20
N ASP A 207 13.63 -1.56 32.99
CA ASP A 207 12.60 -2.28 33.77
C ASP A 207 11.74 -3.19 32.87
N LEU A 208 11.67 -2.85 31.59
CA LEU A 208 11.06 -3.64 30.52
C LEU A 208 11.71 -5.03 30.37
N ARG A 209 12.99 -5.17 30.68
CA ARG A 209 13.70 -6.46 30.65
C ARG A 209 13.16 -7.40 31.71
N ASP A 210 12.92 -6.90 32.91
CA ASP A 210 12.35 -7.70 34.00
C ASP A 210 10.90 -8.08 33.69
N LEU A 211 10.14 -7.17 33.07
CA LEU A 211 8.79 -7.44 32.57
C LEU A 211 8.76 -8.58 31.53
N LEU A 212 9.72 -8.61 30.61
CA LEU A 212 9.81 -9.63 29.56
C LEU A 212 10.48 -10.93 30.02
N ALA A 213 11.32 -10.87 31.06
CA ALA A 213 12.03 -12.01 31.63
C ALA A 213 11.22 -12.77 32.70
N SER A 214 10.19 -12.14 33.29
CA SER A 214 9.23 -12.77 34.20
C SER A 214 8.24 -13.67 33.45
#